data_AF-A0A9C7VYR8-F1
#
_entry.id   AF-A0A9C7VYR8-F1
#
_cell.length_a   1.000
_cell.length_b   1.000
_cell.length_c   1.000
_cell.angle_alpha   90.00
_cell.angle_beta   90.00
_cell.angle_gamma   90.00
#
_symmetry.space_group_name_H-M   'P 1'
#
loop_
_entity.id
_entity.type
_entity.pdbx_description
1 polymer ?
#
loop_
_entity_poly.entity_id
_entity_poly.type
_entity_poly.pdbx_seq_one_letter_code
_entity_poly.pdbx_strand_id
1 'polypeptide(L)'
;MIFGDEVVCLSVAKSLSMTFNSACLVWEMMAGANIAQTGTAGEALIAIAAGKAAKEGADQAQVLALVKELIPCVNLLVTADR
;
A
#
# COMPACT_ATOMS: atom_id res chain seq x y z
N MET A 1 0.02 -5.49 -6.06
CA MET A 1 0.85 -5.78 -7.26
C MET A 1 1.60 -7.07 -6.95
N ILE A 2 1.53 -8.08 -7.82
CA ILE A 2 2.16 -9.40 -7.57
C ILE A 2 3.49 -9.41 -8.32
N PHE A 3 4.61 -9.52 -7.60
CA PHE A 3 5.96 -9.60 -8.16
C PHE A 3 6.70 -10.74 -7.46
N GLY A 4 6.88 -11.89 -8.13
CA GLY A 4 7.42 -13.10 -7.47
C GLY A 4 6.50 -13.60 -6.35
N ASP A 5 6.90 -14.59 -5.57
CA ASP A 5 6.13 -15.12 -4.43
C ASP A 5 5.87 -14.08 -3.30
N GLU A 6 6.16 -12.80 -3.53
CA GLU A 6 6.10 -11.71 -2.57
C GLU A 6 5.10 -10.63 -3.01
N VAL A 7 4.12 -10.36 -2.15
CA VAL A 7 3.04 -9.40 -2.43
C VAL A 7 3.12 -8.21 -1.48
N VAL A 8 3.20 -6.99 -2.03
CA VAL A 8 2.97 -5.77 -1.26
C VAL A 8 1.52 -5.33 -1.46
N CYS A 9 0.76 -5.33 -0.37
CA CYS A 9 -0.64 -4.88 -0.34
C CYS A 9 -0.72 -3.46 0.23
N LEU A 10 -1.41 -2.58 -0.51
CA LEU A 10 -1.71 -1.21 -0.09
C LEU A 10 -3.21 -1.13 0.20
N SER A 11 -3.58 -0.53 1.33
CA SER A 11 -4.97 -0.46 1.75
C SER A 11 -5.29 0.78 2.56
N VAL A 12 -6.50 1.28 2.34
CA VAL A 12 -7.07 2.47 2.99
C VAL A 12 -7.04 2.37 4.50
N ALA A 13 -6.90 3.54 5.12
CA ALA A 13 -6.89 3.68 6.57
C ALA A 13 -8.05 2.87 7.18
N LYS A 14 -7.74 2.10 8.23
CA LYS A 14 -8.70 1.23 8.91
C LYS A 14 -9.93 1.98 9.45
N SER A 15 -9.79 3.29 9.68
CA SER A 15 -10.86 4.18 10.12
C SER A 15 -11.84 4.55 9.01
N LEU A 16 -11.49 4.32 7.75
CA LEU A 16 -12.28 4.68 6.57
C LEU A 16 -12.94 3.46 5.91
N SER A 17 -12.32 2.27 6.03
CA SER A 17 -12.84 1.05 5.40
C SER A 17 -12.39 -0.22 6.11
N MET A 18 -13.19 -1.28 6.00
CA MET A 18 -12.82 -2.63 6.40
C MET A 18 -11.81 -3.31 5.46
N THR A 19 -11.49 -2.71 4.30
CA THR A 19 -10.56 -3.28 3.31
C THR A 19 -9.22 -3.70 3.92
N PHE A 20 -8.65 -2.89 4.83
CA PHE A 20 -7.41 -3.20 5.52
C PHE A 20 -7.54 -4.46 6.39
N ASN A 21 -8.65 -4.58 7.10
CA ASN A 21 -8.89 -5.71 7.99
C ASN A 21 -9.05 -7.02 7.21
N SER A 22 -9.77 -6.98 6.08
CA SER A 22 -9.89 -8.12 5.18
C SER A 22 -8.55 -8.51 4.55
N ALA A 23 -7.71 -7.52 4.20
CA ALA A 23 -6.36 -7.79 3.68
C ALA A 23 -5.47 -8.47 4.74
N CYS A 24 -5.53 -8.04 6.01
CA CYS A 24 -4.81 -8.68 7.11
C CYS A 24 -5.23 -10.13 7.34
N LEU A 25 -6.51 -10.45 7.25
CA LEU A 25 -6.99 -11.84 7.39
C LEU A 25 -6.44 -12.74 6.27
N VAL A 26 -6.40 -12.25 5.04
CA VAL A 26 -5.83 -13.02 3.91
C VAL A 26 -4.31 -13.14 4.05
N TRP A 27 -3.64 -12.15 4.63
CA TRP A 27 -2.20 -12.15 4.91
C TRP A 27 -1.81 -13.20 5.94
N GLU A 28 -2.57 -13.35 7.03
CA GLU A 28 -2.35 -14.42 8.01
C GLU A 28 -2.46 -15.83 7.37
N MET A 29 -3.20 -15.93 6.26
CA MET A 29 -3.35 -17.18 5.49
C MET A 29 -2.30 -17.36 4.39
N MET A 30 -1.48 -16.35 4.07
CA MET A 30 -0.49 -16.38 3.00
C MET A 30 0.93 -16.12 3.54
N ALA A 31 1.75 -17.18 3.61
CA ALA A 31 3.15 -17.06 3.99
C ALA A 31 3.94 -16.26 2.93
N GLY A 32 4.28 -14.99 3.22
CA GLY A 32 5.20 -14.19 2.38
C GLY A 32 4.66 -12.83 1.87
N ALA A 33 3.42 -12.46 2.19
CA ALA A 33 2.94 -11.12 1.85
C ALA A 33 3.50 -10.07 2.85
N ASN A 34 3.42 -8.78 2.53
CA ASN A 34 3.66 -7.66 3.45
C ASN A 34 2.58 -6.59 3.21
N ILE A 35 1.89 -6.16 4.27
CA ILE A 35 0.84 -5.13 4.17
C ILE A 35 1.40 -3.78 4.62
N ALA A 36 1.24 -2.77 3.77
CA ALA A 36 1.45 -1.38 4.13
C ALA A 36 0.11 -0.64 4.16
N GLN A 37 -0.16 0.02 5.28
CA GLN A 37 -1.36 0.83 5.45
C GLN A 37 -1.14 2.21 4.83
N THR A 38 -2.05 2.62 3.96
CA THR A 38 -2.03 3.93 3.29
C THR A 38 -3.18 4.78 3.82
N GLY A 39 -2.89 6.03 4.18
CA GLY A 39 -3.81 6.86 4.97
C GLY A 39 -4.94 7.55 4.19
N THR A 40 -4.84 7.64 2.87
CA THR A 40 -5.63 8.60 2.07
C THR A 40 -5.79 8.18 0.60
N ALA A 41 -6.64 8.90 -0.15
CA ALA A 41 -6.92 8.74 -1.59
C ALA A 41 -5.72 8.92 -2.55
N GLY A 42 -4.48 9.01 -2.06
CA GLY A 42 -3.25 8.93 -2.87
C GLY A 42 -2.64 7.53 -2.98
N GLU A 43 -3.38 6.50 -2.56
CA GLU A 43 -3.03 5.08 -2.69
C GLU A 43 -2.55 4.69 -4.07
N ALA A 44 -3.24 5.15 -5.10
CA ALA A 44 -2.87 4.84 -6.48
C ALA A 44 -1.49 5.42 -6.84
N LEU A 45 -1.14 6.61 -6.33
CA LEU A 45 0.17 7.22 -6.58
C LEU A 45 1.30 6.43 -5.90
N ILE A 46 1.07 6.01 -4.65
CA ILE A 46 2.00 5.17 -3.90
C ILE A 46 2.15 3.80 -4.58
N ALA A 47 1.05 3.21 -5.06
CA ALA A 47 1.07 1.95 -5.80
C ALA A 47 1.84 2.04 -7.12
N ILE A 48 1.70 3.14 -7.85
CA ILE A 48 2.45 3.39 -9.09
C ILE A 48 3.95 3.53 -8.78
N ALA A 49 4.32 4.28 -7.75
CA ALA A 49 5.72 4.45 -7.35
C ALA A 49 6.35 3.11 -6.91
N ALA A 50 5.64 2.33 -6.08
CA ALA A 50 6.05 1.00 -5.67
C ALA A 50 6.22 0.04 -6.86
N GLY A 51 5.26 0.05 -7.78
CA GLY A 51 5.31 -0.76 -9.00
C GLY A 51 6.45 -0.40 -9.93
N LYS A 52 6.79 0.90 -10.02
CA LYS A 52 7.93 1.37 -10.80
C LYS A 52 9.25 0.93 -10.17
N ALA A 53 9.42 1.09 -8.86
CA ALA A 53 10.61 0.63 -8.14
C ALA A 53 10.82 -0.89 -8.28
N ALA A 54 9.75 -1.68 -8.14
CA ALA A 54 9.80 -3.12 -8.37
C ALA A 54 10.21 -3.47 -9.81
N LYS A 55 9.68 -2.76 -10.81
CA LYS A 55 10.06 -2.95 -12.22
C LYS A 55 11.52 -2.59 -12.49
N GLU A 56 12.08 -1.65 -11.73
CA GLU A 56 13.48 -1.23 -11.80
C GLU A 56 14.43 -2.17 -11.02
N GLY A 57 13.89 -3.23 -10.39
CA GLY A 57 14.66 -4.27 -9.72
C GLY A 57 14.79 -4.10 -8.21
N ALA A 58 14.03 -3.19 -7.60
CA ALA A 58 14.00 -3.07 -6.15
C ALA A 58 13.37 -4.32 -5.51
N ASP A 59 13.98 -4.80 -4.43
CA ASP A 59 13.44 -5.92 -3.65
C ASP A 59 12.24 -5.49 -2.77
N GLN A 60 11.52 -6.46 -2.19
CA GLN A 60 10.32 -6.18 -1.40
C GLN A 60 10.58 -5.26 -0.20
N ALA A 61 11.74 -5.37 0.46
CA ALA A 61 12.08 -4.53 1.60
C ALA A 61 12.32 -3.07 1.18
N GLN A 62 12.99 -2.86 0.05
CA GLN A 62 13.20 -1.54 -0.56
C GLN A 62 11.89 -0.91 -1.00
N VAL A 63 11.01 -1.68 -1.66
CA VAL A 63 9.67 -1.21 -2.05
C VAL A 63 8.85 -0.83 -0.83
N LEU A 64 8.90 -1.64 0.24
CA LEU A 64 8.19 -1.34 1.49
C LEU A 64 8.73 -0.08 2.19
N ALA A 65 10.04 0.13 2.18
CA ALA A 65 10.67 1.33 2.72
C ALA A 65 10.21 2.57 1.95
N LEU A 66 10.20 2.52 0.61
CA LEU A 66 9.70 3.59 -0.26
C LEU A 66 8.23 3.91 0.03
N VAL A 67 7.38 2.88 0.15
CA VAL A 67 5.96 3.07 0.50
C VAL A 67 5.82 3.82 1.84
N LYS A 68 6.57 3.41 2.87
CA LYS A 68 6.55 4.05 4.19
C LYS A 68 7.03 5.50 4.15
N GLU A 69 7.99 5.83 3.29
CA GLU A 69 8.48 7.20 3.08
C GLU A 69 7.44 8.07 2.37
N LEU A 70 6.72 7.52 1.40
CA LEU A 70 5.73 8.26 0.60
C LEU A 70 4.42 8.53 1.33
N ILE A 71 4.00 7.64 2.24
CA ILE A 71 2.76 7.80 3.02
C ILE A 71 2.62 9.18 3.68
N PRO A 72 3.60 9.70 4.46
CA PRO A 72 3.49 11.02 5.08
C PRO A 72 3.58 12.19 4.07
N CYS A 73 4.07 11.94 2.86
CA CYS A 73 4.22 12.97 1.82
C CYS A 73 2.93 13.21 1.02
N VAL A 74 1.95 12.31 1.10
CA VAL A 74 0.68 12.41 0.40
C VAL A 74 -0.32 13.20 1.25
N ASN A 75 -0.56 14.45 0.87
CA ASN A 75 -1.59 15.28 1.49
C ASN A 75 -2.87 15.25 0.65
N LEU A 76 -4.02 15.08 1.30
CA LEU A 76 -5.33 15.04 0.65
C LEU A 76 -6.22 16.15 1.21
N LEU A 77 -6.74 16.99 0.33
CA LEU A 77 -7.79 17.96 0.63
C LEU A 77 -9.06 17.55 -0.12
N VAL A 78 -10.13 17.24 0.62
CA VAL A 78 -11.45 16.94 0.04
C VAL A 78 -12.45 17.95 0.58
N THR A 79 -13.25 18.50 -0.32
CA THR A 79 -14.45 19.27 0.00
C THR A 79 -15.66 18.45 -0.42
N ALA A 80 -16.69 18.41 0.43
CA ALA A 80 -17.97 17.81 0.08
C ALA A 80 -19.02 18.93 0.05
N ASP A 81 -19.79 19.01 -1.04
CA ASP A 81 -21.01 19.79 -1.05
C ASP A 81 -22.06 19.08 -0.20
N ARG A 82 -22.85 19.86 0.55
CA ARG A 82 -23.93 19.37 1.40
C ARG A 82 -25.22 19.15 0.63
#